data_AF-A0A7S0CKJ4-F1
#
_entry.id   AF-A0A7S0CKJ4-F1
#
_cell.length_a   1.000
_cell.length_b   1.000
_cell.length_c   1.000
_cell.angle_alpha   90.00
_cell.angle_beta   90.00
_cell.angle_gamma   90.00
#
_symmetry.space_group_name_H-M   'P 1'
#
loop_
_entity.id
_entity.type
_entity.pdbx_description
1 polymer ?
#
loop_
_entity_poly.entity_id
_entity_poly.type
_entity_poly.pdbx_seq_one_letter_code
_entity_poly.pdbx_strand_id
1 'polypeptide(L)'
;VLVATGASLLLPLFGAILTLVISNGVKLPERAKRTLVVEVLSKSPTLAYVLSLKHFGGIGGGGGGAAIVPAAGMVTLAALGALVSSIWRQIPIVEGEEREGE
;
A
#
# COMPACT_ATOMS: atom_id res chain seq x y z
N VAL A 1 13.78 2.74 15.07
CA VAL A 1 12.90 3.70 14.37
C VAL A 1 13.27 3.83 12.90
N LEU A 2 14.47 4.30 12.54
CA LEU A 2 14.90 4.51 11.14
C LEU A 2 14.70 3.29 10.21
N VAL A 3 15.09 2.08 10.63
CA VAL A 3 14.93 0.84 9.85
C VAL A 3 13.44 0.45 9.70
N ALA A 4 12.64 0.66 10.75
CA ALA A 4 11.22 0.37 10.73
C ALA A 4 10.46 1.33 9.82
N THR A 5 10.82 2.61 9.85
CA THR A 5 10.30 3.65 8.95
C THR A 5 10.73 3.41 7.50
N GLY A 6 11.95 2.92 7.29
CA GLY A 6 12.44 2.53 5.96
C GLY A 6 11.65 1.36 5.38
N ALA A 7 11.44 0.30 6.16
CA ALA A 7 10.64 -0.85 5.75
C ALA A 7 9.18 -0.47 5.48
N SER A 8 8.58 0.40 6.31
CA SER A 8 7.19 0.85 6.15
C SER A 8 6.97 1.80 4.96
N LEU A 9 8.03 2.34 4.36
CA LEU A 9 7.96 3.13 3.12
C LEU A 9 8.30 2.27 1.90
N LEU A 10 9.34 1.44 1.98
CA LEU A 10 9.81 0.63 0.86
C LEU A 10 8.81 -0.46 0.47
N LEU A 11 8.17 -1.13 1.43
CA LEU A 11 7.16 -2.16 1.11
C LEU A 11 5.99 -1.62 0.28
N PRO A 12 5.28 -0.55 0.70
CA PRO A 12 4.15 -0.04 -0.07
C PRO A 12 4.57 0.57 -1.41
N LEU A 13 5.72 1.25 -1.48
CA LEU A 13 6.28 1.73 -2.76
C LEU A 13 6.54 0.57 -3.73
N PHE A 14 7.19 -0.49 -3.25
CA PHE A 14 7.48 -1.67 -4.06
C PHE A 14 6.19 -2.36 -4.52
N GLY A 15 5.21 -2.51 -3.62
CA GLY A 15 3.89 -3.05 -3.95
C GLY A 15 3.18 -2.24 -5.03
N ALA A 16 3.17 -0.92 -4.93
CA ALA A 16 2.56 -0.05 -5.92
C ALA A 16 3.26 -0.14 -7.30
N ILE A 17 4.59 -0.13 -7.34
CA ILE A 17 5.35 -0.27 -8.59
C ILE A 17 5.07 -1.63 -9.23
N LEU A 18 5.14 -2.71 -8.45
CA LEU A 18 4.90 -4.06 -8.95
C LEU A 18 3.48 -4.19 -9.51
N THR A 19 2.50 -3.65 -8.82
CA THR A 19 1.11 -3.62 -9.29
C THR A 19 0.97 -2.83 -10.59
N LEU A 20 1.61 -1.68 -10.74
CA LEU A 20 1.59 -0.91 -11.99
C LEU A 20 2.23 -1.68 -13.15
N VAL A 21 3.34 -2.37 -12.91
CA VAL A 21 4.01 -3.20 -13.93
C VAL A 21 3.11 -4.36 -14.36
N ILE A 22 2.54 -5.11 -13.41
CA ILE A 22 1.67 -6.26 -13.71
C ILE A 22 0.38 -5.80 -14.41
N SER A 23 -0.27 -4.76 -13.91
CA SER A 23 -1.52 -4.25 -14.50
C SER A 23 -1.33 -3.70 -15.91
N ASN A 24 -0.17 -3.10 -16.22
CA ASN A 24 0.19 -2.72 -17.58
C ASN A 24 0.47 -3.95 -18.46
N GLY A 25 1.12 -4.98 -17.94
CA GLY A 25 1.35 -6.24 -18.67
C GLY A 25 0.06 -6.99 -19.01
N VAL A 26 -0.95 -6.92 -18.13
CA VAL A 26 -2.27 -7.55 -18.31
C VAL A 26 -3.26 -6.63 -19.04
N LYS A 27 -2.86 -5.40 -19.42
CA LYS A 27 -3.71 -4.39 -20.09
C LYS A 27 -5.04 -4.13 -19.36
N LEU A 28 -5.00 -4.02 -18.03
CA LEU A 28 -6.20 -3.72 -17.26
C LEU A 28 -6.72 -2.30 -17.54
N PRO A 29 -8.05 -2.09 -17.53
CA PRO A 29 -8.62 -0.76 -17.67
C PRO A 29 -8.12 0.16 -16.55
N GLU A 30 -7.94 1.45 -16.86
CA GLU A 30 -7.28 2.41 -15.97
C GLU A 30 -7.97 2.52 -14.60
N ARG A 31 -9.30 2.34 -14.57
CA ARG A 31 -10.07 2.26 -13.33
C ARG A 31 -9.69 1.04 -12.47
N ALA A 32 -9.57 -0.15 -13.08
CA ALA A 32 -9.17 -1.36 -12.36
C ALA A 32 -7.72 -1.26 -11.87
N LYS A 33 -6.83 -0.66 -12.65
CA LYS A 33 -5.44 -0.39 -12.29
C LYS A 33 -5.33 0.47 -11.03
N ARG A 34 -6.03 1.60 -11.00
CA ARG A 34 -6.05 2.50 -9.83
C ARG A 34 -6.61 1.81 -8.59
N THR A 35 -7.70 1.06 -8.73
CA THR A 35 -8.26 0.25 -7.63
C THR A 35 -7.25 -0.78 -7.11
N LEU A 36 -6.57 -1.51 -8.00
CA LEU A 36 -5.63 -2.55 -7.60
C LEU A 36 -4.39 -1.96 -6.89
N VAL A 37 -3.93 -0.78 -7.32
CA VAL A 37 -2.86 -0.06 -6.62
C VAL A 37 -3.29 0.35 -5.21
N VAL A 38 -4.51 0.86 -5.04
CA VAL A 38 -5.04 1.22 -3.71
C VAL A 38 -5.18 -0.02 -2.84
N GLU A 39 -5.73 -1.12 -3.37
CA GLU A 39 -5.88 -2.38 -2.63
C GLU A 39 -4.53 -2.91 -2.11
N VAL A 40 -3.49 -2.83 -2.93
CA VAL A 40 -2.12 -3.24 -2.55
C VAL A 40 -1.52 -2.30 -1.49
N LEU A 41 -1.82 -1.01 -1.56
CA LEU A 41 -1.36 -0.02 -0.58
C LEU A 41 -2.16 -0.09 0.74
N SER A 42 -3.44 -0.46 0.71
CA SER A 42 -4.36 -0.40 1.86
C SER A 42 -4.36 -1.66 2.75
N LYS A 43 -3.33 -2.50 2.68
CA LYS A 43 -3.20 -3.66 3.59
C LYS A 43 -3.32 -3.23 5.05
N SER A 44 -4.18 -3.90 5.83
CA SER A 44 -4.50 -3.54 7.23
C SER A 44 -3.28 -3.61 8.17
N PRO A 45 -2.62 -2.46 8.44
CA PRO A 45 -1.45 -2.42 9.32
C PRO A 45 -1.87 -2.58 10.78
N THR A 46 -3.14 -2.30 11.09
CA THR A 46 -3.76 -2.48 12.42
C THR A 46 -3.84 -3.93 12.84
N LEU A 47 -4.23 -4.81 11.93
CA LEU A 47 -4.28 -6.25 12.24
C LEU A 47 -2.86 -6.81 12.45
N ALA A 48 -1.90 -6.37 11.62
CA ALA A 48 -0.49 -6.74 11.80
C ALA A 48 0.09 -6.23 13.12
N TYR A 49 -0.28 -5.01 13.55
CA TYR A 49 0.10 -4.46 14.85
C TYR A 49 -0.43 -5.32 16.00
N VAL A 50 -1.73 -5.63 16.01
CA VAL A 50 -2.35 -6.44 17.07
C VAL A 50 -1.75 -7.84 17.13
N LEU A 51 -1.53 -8.48 15.98
CA LEU A 51 -0.87 -9.79 15.92
C LEU A 51 0.58 -9.72 16.42
N SER A 52 1.30 -8.65 16.08
CA SER A 52 2.68 -8.48 16.54
C SER A 52 2.79 -8.37 18.06
N LEU A 53 1.88 -7.63 18.69
CA LEU A 53 1.80 -7.52 20.14
C LEU A 53 1.42 -8.85 20.80
N LYS A 54 0.49 -9.58 20.19
CA LYS A 54 -0.03 -10.85 20.73
C LYS A 54 0.99 -11.99 20.65
N HIS A 55 1.76 -12.08 19.56
CA HIS A 55 2.59 -13.24 19.27
C HIS A 55 4.10 -13.01 19.49
N PHE A 56 4.57 -11.77 19.47
CA PHE A 56 6.01 -11.47 19.57
C PHE A 56 6.40 -10.74 20.87
N GLY A 57 5.49 -10.67 21.85
CA GLY A 57 5.73 -10.13 23.19
C GLY A 57 5.74 -8.60 23.22
N GLY A 58 4.64 -8.01 23.70
CA GLY A 58 4.55 -6.58 23.95
C GLY A 58 5.33 -6.14 25.21
N ILE A 59 6.06 -5.03 25.09
CA ILE A 59 6.57 -4.15 26.15
C ILE A 59 7.22 -4.88 27.34
N GLY A 60 8.48 -5.30 27.20
CA GLY A 60 9.31 -5.67 28.35
C GLY A 60 10.38 -6.74 28.10
N GLY A 61 10.22 -7.60 27.09
CA GLY A 61 11.19 -8.67 26.81
C GLY A 61 11.61 -8.70 25.35
N GLY A 62 12.66 -7.95 24.98
CA GLY A 62 13.44 -8.10 23.73
C GLY A 62 12.75 -7.92 22.35
N GLY A 63 11.46 -8.23 22.20
CA GLY A 63 10.70 -8.31 20.96
C GLY A 63 9.81 -7.10 20.63
N GLY A 64 9.77 -6.08 21.50
CA GLY A 64 8.95 -4.87 21.32
C GLY A 64 9.23 -4.05 20.06
N GLY A 65 10.33 -4.34 19.35
CA GLY A 65 10.64 -3.74 18.05
C GLY A 65 9.70 -4.16 16.91
N ALA A 66 9.09 -5.35 16.97
CA ALA A 66 8.26 -5.85 15.86
C ALA A 66 6.97 -5.03 15.67
N ALA A 67 6.36 -4.57 16.76
CA ALA A 67 5.13 -3.78 16.73
C ALA A 67 5.33 -2.35 16.20
N ILE A 68 6.57 -1.85 16.23
CA ILE A 68 6.87 -0.50 15.73
C ILE A 68 6.74 -0.41 14.21
N VAL A 69 6.95 -1.52 13.49
CA VAL A 69 6.91 -1.55 12.02
C VAL A 69 5.47 -1.40 11.52
N PRO A 70 4.48 -2.20 11.98
CA PRO A 70 3.08 -1.97 11.62
C PRO A 70 2.53 -0.62 12.08
N ALA A 71 2.94 -0.14 13.26
CA ALA A 71 2.52 1.17 13.76
C ALA A 71 3.00 2.32 12.86
N ALA A 72 4.28 2.30 12.45
CA ALA A 72 4.79 3.23 11.45
C ALA A 72 4.04 3.09 10.11
N GLY A 73 3.73 1.86 9.72
CA GLY A 73 2.94 1.54 8.53
C GLY A 73 1.57 2.20 8.49
N MET A 74 0.85 2.32 9.62
CA MET A 74 -0.46 3.00 9.66
C MET A 74 -0.36 4.46 9.20
N VAL A 75 0.64 5.18 9.72
CA VAL A 75 0.81 6.62 9.43
C VAL A 75 1.35 6.82 8.02
N THR A 76 2.34 6.03 7.61
CA THR A 76 2.93 6.15 6.28
C THR A 76 1.94 5.77 5.17
N LEU A 77 1.12 4.74 5.37
CA LEU A 77 0.10 4.36 4.40
C LEU A 77 -1.01 5.40 4.28
N ALA A 78 -1.42 6.03 5.39
CA ALA A 78 -2.38 7.13 5.34
C ALA A 78 -1.82 8.32 4.54
N ALA A 79 -0.55 8.70 4.77
CA ALA A 79 0.10 9.77 4.03
C ALA A 79 0.28 9.45 2.54
N LEU A 80 0.72 8.22 2.22
CA LEU A 80 0.86 7.76 0.83
C LEU A 80 -0.48 7.68 0.10
N GLY A 81 -1.52 7.16 0.76
CA GLY A 81 -2.87 7.12 0.20
C GLY A 81 -3.42 8.50 -0.11
N ALA A 82 -3.20 9.48 0.78
CA ALA A 82 -3.57 10.87 0.54
C ALA A 82 -2.80 11.48 -0.64
N LEU A 83 -1.50 11.21 -0.74
CA LEU A 83 -0.65 11.70 -1.83
C LEU A 83 -1.06 11.10 -3.18
N VAL A 84 -1.24 9.79 -3.25
CA VAL A 84 -1.70 9.09 -4.48
C VAL A 84 -3.06 9.59 -4.91
N SER A 85 -4.01 9.73 -3.98
CA SER A 85 -5.34 10.27 -4.27
C SER A 85 -5.29 11.71 -4.78
N SER A 86 -4.39 12.53 -4.22
CA SER A 86 -4.17 13.91 -4.65
C SER A 86 -3.62 13.99 -6.08
N ILE A 87 -2.66 13.14 -6.43
CA ILE A 87 -2.11 13.07 -7.80
C ILE A 87 -3.19 12.60 -8.78
N TRP A 88 -3.92 11.53 -8.45
CA TRP A 88 -4.94 10.98 -9.35
C TRP A 88 -6.16 11.89 -9.53
N ARG A 89 -6.45 12.77 -8.57
CA ARG A 89 -7.46 13.81 -8.74
C ARG A 89 -7.12 14.77 -9.89
N GLN A 90 -5.84 14.98 -10.18
CA GLN A 90 -5.39 15.86 -11.25
C GLN A 90 -5.38 15.19 -12.63
N ILE A 91 -5.45 13.85 -12.68
CA ILE A 91 -5.35 13.08 -13.93
C ILE A 91 -6.75 12.55 -14.29
N PRO A 92 -7.44 13.15 -15.28
CA PRO A 92 -8.74 12.67 -15.72
C PRO A 92 -8.63 11.20 -16.16
N ILE A 93 -9.61 10.39 -15.77
CA ILE A 93 -9.70 9.01 -16.24
C ILE A 93 -10.24 9.10 -17.66
N VAL A 94 -9.35 8.95 -18.64
CA VAL A 94 -9.76 8.70 -20.02
C VAL A 94 -10.06 7.21 -20.09
N GLU A 95 -11.33 6.85 -19.93
CA GLU A 95 -11.79 5.51 -20.32
C GLU A 95 -11.68 5.46 -21.84
N GLY A 96 -10.70 4.71 -22.35
CA GLY A 96 -10.66 4.40 -23.77
C GLY A 96 -11.91 3.61 -24.11
N GLU A 97 -12.80 4.20 -24.91
CA GLU A 97 -13.72 3.45 -25.76
C GLU A 97 -12.87 2.57 -26.69
N GLU A 98 -12.61 1.33 -26.27
CA GLU A 98 -12.36 0.23 -27.20
C GLU A 98 -13.23 -0.95 -26.79
N ARG A 99 -14.52 -0.80 -27.11
CA ARG A 99 -15.38 -1.90 -27.51
C ARG A 99 -16.11 -1.52 -28.80
N GLU A 100 -15.34 -1.36 -29.87
CA GLU A 100 -15.83 -1.73 -31.19
C GLU A 100 -15.31 -3.13 -31.51
N GLY A 101 -16.24 -4.09 -31.64
CA GLY A 101 -16.01 -5.38 -32.28
C GLY A 101 -15.42 -6.49 -31.41
N GLU A 102 -16.29 -7.24 -30.72
CA GLU A 102 -16.42 -8.72 -30.77
C GLU A 102 -17.55 -9.21 -29.87
#